data_AF-A0A0F9VP31-F1
#
_entry.id   AF-A0A0F9VP31-F1
#
_cell.length_a   1.000
_cell.length_b   1.000
_cell.length_c   1.000
_cell.angle_alpha   90.00
_cell.angle_beta   90.00
_cell.angle_gamma   90.00
#
_symmetry.space_group_name_H-M   'P 1'
#
loop_
_entity.id
_entity.type
_entity.pdbx_description
1 polymer ?
#
loop_
_entity_poly.entity_id
_entity_poly.type
_entity_poly.pdbx_seq_one_letter_code
_entity_poly.pdbx_strand_id
1 'polypeptide(L)' 'MYKPGQKCPESGIWKPSCKSFWCVKIALSKDETFPPCSQKHSGVTWTLHQAT' A
#
# COMPACT_ATOMS: atom_id res chain seq x y z
N MET A 1 -5.16 2.81 8.26
CA MET A 1 -4.20 3.40 7.30
C MET A 1 -2.81 2.93 7.68
N TYR A 2 -2.07 2.32 6.75
CA TYR A 2 -0.77 1.66 7.01
C TYR A 2 0.37 2.41 6.33
N LYS A 3 1.60 2.27 6.81
CA LYS A 3 2.79 2.95 6.28
C LYS A 3 3.68 1.97 5.51
N PRO A 4 4.52 2.45 4.58
CA PRO A 4 5.60 1.67 4.00
C PRO A 4 6.44 1.01 5.09
N GLY A 5 6.87 -0.24 4.85
CA GLY A 5 7.63 -1.00 5.83
C GLY A 5 6.78 -1.73 6.89
N GLN A 6 5.49 -1.44 7.01
CA GLN A 6 4.59 -2.23 7.86
C GLN A 6 4.14 -3.50 7.12
N LYS A 7 3.82 -4.54 7.89
CA LYS A 7 3.23 -5.77 7.35
C LYS A 7 1.74 -5.59 7.07
N CYS A 8 1.27 -6.19 5.99
CA CYS A 8 -0.13 -6.27 5.63
C CYS A 8 -0.86 -7.18 6.62
N PRO A 9 -1.93 -6.72 7.28
CA PRO A 9 -2.67 -7.55 8.23
C PRO A 9 -3.49 -8.65 7.52
N GLU A 10 -3.83 -8.41 6.26
CA GLU A 10 -4.70 -9.26 5.45
C GLU A 10 -4.31 -9.18 3.97
N SER A 11 -4.68 -10.23 3.23
CA SER A 11 -4.51 -10.30 1.79
C SER A 11 -5.58 -9.46 1.10
N GLY A 12 -5.19 -8.69 0.08
CA GLY A 12 -6.12 -7.82 -0.60
C GLY A 12 -5.48 -6.90 -1.62
N ILE A 13 -6.31 -6.12 -2.28
CA ILE A 13 -5.89 -4.99 -3.11
C ILE A 13 -5.75 -3.77 -2.22
N TRP A 14 -4.55 -3.19 -2.20
CA TRP A 14 -4.20 -2.01 -1.44
C TRP A 14 -3.98 -0.81 -2.36
N LYS A 15 -4.44 0.35 -1.91
CA LYS A 15 -4.28 1.62 -2.62
C LYS A 15 -3.44 2.59 -1.79
N PRO A 16 -2.41 3.21 -2.39
CA PRO A 16 -1.65 4.26 -1.73
C PRO A 16 -2.39 5.59 -1.82
N SER A 17 -2.27 6.44 -0.80
CA SER A 17 -2.86 7.78 -0.72
C SER A 17 -2.11 8.85 -1.51
N CYS A 18 -1.10 8.46 -2.28
CA CYS A 18 -0.35 9.39 -3.12
C CYS A 18 -1.24 9.94 -4.25
N LYS A 19 -1.15 11.25 -4.52
CA LYS A 19 -1.83 11.93 -5.63
C LYS A 19 -0.97 11.92 -6.89
N SER A 20 -0.44 10.76 -7.28
CA SER A 20 0.35 10.65 -8.51
C SER A 20 -0.27 9.64 -9.47
N PHE A 21 -0.04 9.85 -10.76
CA PHE A 21 -0.53 8.98 -11.82
C PHE A 21 0.01 7.54 -11.70
N TRP A 22 1.15 7.39 -10.99
CA TRP A 22 1.80 6.12 -10.68
C TRP A 22 1.30 5.46 -9.40
N CYS A 23 0.22 5.95 -8.78
CA CYS A 23 -0.40 5.35 -7.61
C CYS A 23 -1.31 4.19 -8.03
N VAL A 24 -0.67 3.11 -8.46
CA VAL A 24 -1.34 1.89 -8.91
C VAL A 24 -1.82 1.11 -7.69
N LYS A 25 -3.02 0.51 -7.79
CA LYS A 25 -3.47 -0.47 -6.81
C LYS A 25 -2.59 -1.70 -6.93
N ILE A 26 -2.18 -2.26 -5.79
CA ILE A 26 -1.34 -3.46 -5.76
C ILE A 26 -2.04 -4.54 -4.95
N ALA A 27 -1.89 -5.79 -5.38
CA ALA A 27 -2.26 -6.92 -4.53
C ALA A 27 -1.12 -7.14 -3.54
N LEU A 28 -1.46 -7.23 -2.26
CA LEU A 28 -0.54 -7.66 -1.22
C LEU A 28 -1.16 -8.82 -0.46
N SER A 29 -0.34 -9.78 -0.10
CA SER A 29 -0.72 -10.90 0.75
C SER A 29 -0.59 -10.53 2.23
N LYS A 30 -1.27 -11.26 3.10
CA LYS A 30 -1.05 -11.19 4.55
C LYS A 30 0.45 -11.36 4.86
N ASP A 31 0.95 -10.56 5.79
CA ASP A 31 2.34 -10.46 6.23
C ASP A 31 3.34 -9.90 5.21
N GLU A 32 2.92 -9.55 3.98
CA GLU A 32 3.78 -8.82 3.03
C GLU A 32 4.02 -7.38 3.47
N THR A 33 5.16 -6.82 3.07
CA THR A 33 5.54 -5.45 3.45
C THR A 33 4.95 -4.43 2.48
N PHE A 34 4.30 -3.41 3.01
CA PHE A 34 3.83 -2.27 2.21
C PHE A 34 5.01 -1.59 1.51
N PRO A 35 5.01 -1.49 0.16
CA PRO A 35 6.11 -0.88 -0.54
C PRO A 35 6.09 0.66 -0.37
N PRO A 36 7.26 1.32 -0.49
CA PRO A 36 7.30 2.77 -0.65
C PRO A 36 6.71 3.17 -2.00
N CYS A 37 6.07 4.35 -2.06
CA CYS A 37 5.68 4.93 -3.35
C CYS A 37 6.95 5.47 -4.03
N SER A 38 7.16 5.14 -5.31
CA SER A 38 8.35 5.50 -6.09
C SER A 38 8.69 6.98 -6.09
N GLN A 39 7.71 7.87 -5.86
CA GLN A 39 7.93 9.33 -5.80
C GLN A 39 7.89 9.92 -4.37
N LYS A 40 7.45 9.15 -3.38
CA LYS A 40 7.43 9.57 -1.96
C LYS A 40 8.04 8.48 -1.11
N HIS A 41 9.35 8.61 -0.90
CA HIS A 41 10.17 7.66 -0.16
C HIS A 41 9.76 7.43 1.31
N SER A 42 8.87 8.25 1.90
CA SER A 42 8.66 8.21 3.35
C SER A 42 7.29 8.60 3.89
N GLY A 43 6.31 8.94 3.04
CA GLY A 43 5.09 9.64 3.51
C GLY A 43 3.76 9.18 2.93
N VAL A 44 3.69 8.00 2.31
CA VAL A 44 2.42 7.49 1.78
C VAL A 44 1.70 6.64 2.81
N THR A 45 0.36 6.66 2.79
CA THR A 45 -0.45 5.73 3.56
C THR A 45 -1.17 4.76 2.64
N TRP A 46 -1.16 3.49 3.01
CA TRP A 46 -1.85 2.41 2.33
C TRP A 46 -3.21 2.18 2.99
N THR A 47 -4.21 1.98 2.14
CA THR A 47 -5.59 1.69 2.57
C THR A 47 -6.09 0.49 1.80
N LEU A 48 -6.76 -0.42 2.49
CA LEU A 48 -7.36 -1.59 1.86
C LEU A 48 -8.47 -1.10 0.93
N HIS A 49 -8.37 -1.50 -0.33
CA HIS A 49 -9.39 -1.22 -1.33
C HIS A 49 -10.37 -2.39 -1.43
N GLN A 50 -9.87 -3.62 -1.37
CA GLN A 50 -10.66 -4.84 -1.44
C GLN A 50 -9.92 -5.97 -0.73
N ALA A 51 -10.57 -6.63 0.23
CA ALA A 51 -10.05 -7.85 0.86
C ALA A 51 -10.21 -9.06 -0.08
N THR A 52 -9.35 -10.08 0.08
CA THR A 52 -9.45 -11.36 -0.64
C THR A 52 -9.43 -12.53 0.34
#